data_AF-A0A285QBC3-F1
#
_entry.id   AF-A0A285QBC3-F1
#
_cell.length_a   1.000
_cell.length_b   1.000
_cell.length_c   1.000
_cell.angle_alpha   90.00
_cell.angle_beta   90.00
_cell.angle_gamma   90.00
#
_symmetry.space_group_name_H-M   'P 1'
#
loop_
_entity.id
_entity.type
_entity.pdbx_description
1 polymer ?
#
loop_
_entity_poly.entity_id
_entity_poly.type
_entity_poly.pdbx_seq_one_letter_code
_entity_poly.pdbx_strand_id
1 'polypeptide(L)'
;MLYGSLRERSFSRLAVEEAARLLQLFGAETRIFDPRDLPLPDQVPGDDHSAVHELREHALWSEGMVWCSPERHGQITGIMKAQIDHLPLEMKGMRPTQGRSLAVMQVSGGSQSFNAVNTLRLLGRWMRMFTIPNQSSVAMAYKEFDEAGRMKPSAYYDRIVDVMEELVRFTVLLRPHATQLVDRYSERKSVGITNAQDDYSAIAIRSQPVATS
;
A
#
# COMPACT_ATOMS: atom_id res chain seq x y z
N MET A 1 3.78 -4.03 -4.62
CA MET A 1 4.27 -2.64 -4.78
C MET A 1 3.66 -2.07 -6.05
N LEU A 2 3.14 -0.85 -6.00
CA LEU A 2 2.37 -0.23 -7.09
C LEU A 2 3.04 1.09 -7.53
N TYR A 3 3.05 1.37 -8.83
CA TYR A 3 3.58 2.61 -9.40
C TYR A 3 2.58 3.31 -10.33
N GLY A 4 2.67 4.64 -10.43
CA GLY A 4 1.67 5.48 -11.12
C GLY A 4 2.00 5.92 -12.55
N SER A 5 2.91 5.27 -13.27
CA SER A 5 3.22 5.69 -14.66
C SER A 5 3.70 4.54 -15.54
N LEU A 6 3.10 4.46 -16.74
CA LEU A 6 3.42 3.52 -17.82
C LEU A 6 4.45 4.06 -18.83
N ARG A 7 5.08 5.21 -18.56
CA ARG A 7 6.15 5.71 -19.42
C ARG A 7 7.29 4.71 -19.44
N GLU A 8 7.94 4.57 -20.60
CA GLU A 8 9.13 3.76 -20.77
C GLU A 8 10.17 4.08 -19.68
N ARG A 9 10.49 5.37 -19.54
CA ARG A 9 11.29 5.91 -18.43
C ARG A 9 10.40 6.54 -17.35
N SER A 10 9.87 5.69 -16.47
CA SER A 10 9.00 6.05 -15.35
C SER A 10 9.78 6.17 -14.04
N PHE A 11 9.99 7.38 -13.53
CA PHE A 11 10.72 7.59 -12.26
C PHE A 11 9.98 7.02 -11.04
N SER A 12 8.64 6.92 -11.08
CA SER A 12 7.90 6.23 -10.02
C SER A 12 8.16 4.72 -10.04
N ARG A 13 8.30 4.12 -11.24
CA ARG A 13 8.68 2.71 -11.37
C ARG A 13 10.12 2.50 -10.88
N LEU A 14 11.06 3.34 -11.31
CA LEU A 14 12.46 3.25 -10.86
C LEU A 14 12.60 3.43 -9.34
N ALA A 15 11.87 4.36 -8.73
CA ALA A 15 11.85 4.53 -7.27
C ALA A 15 11.27 3.30 -6.55
N VAL A 16 10.24 2.67 -7.12
CA VAL A 16 9.68 1.40 -6.61
C VAL A 16 10.66 0.25 -6.74
N GLU A 17 11.45 0.19 -7.81
CA GLU A 17 12.50 -0.81 -7.97
C GLU A 17 13.64 -0.64 -6.95
N GLU A 18 14.05 0.58 -6.64
CA GLU A 18 15.02 0.82 -5.54
C GLU A 18 14.44 0.45 -4.19
N ALA A 19 13.17 0.81 -3.93
CA ALA A 19 12.47 0.38 -2.74
C ALA A 19 12.41 -1.16 -2.64
N ALA A 20 12.19 -1.87 -3.76
CA ALA A 20 12.15 -3.32 -3.79
C ALA A 20 13.51 -3.93 -3.44
N ARG A 21 14.61 -3.40 -3.99
CA ARG A 21 15.98 -3.84 -3.65
C ARG A 21 16.28 -3.66 -2.17
N LEU A 22 15.86 -2.54 -1.58
CA LEU A 22 16.02 -2.27 -0.14
C LEU A 22 15.20 -3.22 0.71
N LEU A 23 13.93 -3.46 0.35
CA LEU A 23 13.07 -4.42 1.05
C LEU A 23 13.63 -5.84 1.00
N GLN A 24 14.14 -6.28 -0.16
CA GLN A 24 14.81 -7.57 -0.30
C GLN A 24 16.06 -7.66 0.57
N LEU A 25 16.87 -6.60 0.62
CA LEU A 25 18.03 -6.52 1.51
C LEU A 25 17.62 -6.62 2.99
N PHE A 26 16.47 -6.04 3.36
CA PHE A 26 15.89 -6.15 4.70
C PHE A 26 15.12 -7.47 4.95
N GLY A 27 15.19 -8.42 4.01
CA GLY A 27 14.64 -9.78 4.18
C GLY A 27 13.17 -9.94 3.78
N ALA A 28 12.58 -8.99 3.05
CA ALA A 28 11.20 -9.11 2.57
C ALA A 28 11.13 -9.73 1.15
N GLU A 29 10.07 -10.52 0.89
CA GLU A 29 9.68 -10.88 -0.47
C GLU A 29 8.91 -9.72 -1.10
N THR A 30 9.17 -9.43 -2.37
CA THR A 30 8.56 -8.28 -3.07
C THR A 30 7.91 -8.70 -4.38
N ARG A 31 6.70 -8.21 -4.65
CA ARG A 31 6.03 -8.27 -5.96
C ARG A 31 5.72 -6.87 -6.46
N ILE A 32 6.11 -6.55 -7.69
CA ILE A 32 5.77 -5.27 -8.35
C ILE A 32 4.73 -5.60 -9.42
N PHE A 33 3.56 -4.96 -9.34
CA PHE A 33 2.48 -5.15 -10.31
C PHE A 33 2.72 -4.26 -11.54
N ASP A 34 2.60 -4.80 -12.76
CA ASP A 34 2.64 -4.01 -14.00
C ASP A 34 1.21 -3.66 -14.44
N PRO A 35 0.78 -2.39 -14.35
CA PRO A 35 -0.60 -1.99 -14.65
C PRO A 35 -0.84 -1.73 -16.15
N ARG A 36 0.04 -2.18 -17.06
CA ARG A 36 -0.06 -1.85 -18.50
C ARG A 36 -1.37 -2.30 -19.14
N ASP A 37 -1.86 -3.47 -18.75
CA ASP A 37 -3.09 -4.06 -19.28
C ASP A 37 -4.27 -3.92 -18.29
N LEU A 38 -4.13 -3.07 -17.26
CA LEU A 38 -5.20 -2.85 -16.28
C LEU A 38 -6.31 -1.96 -16.90
N PRO A 39 -7.57 -2.45 -16.99
CA PRO A 39 -8.66 -1.63 -17.50
C PRO A 39 -9.03 -0.52 -16.51
N LEU A 40 -9.75 0.49 -16.98
CA LEU A 40 -10.44 1.41 -16.06
C LEU A 40 -11.51 0.64 -15.27
N PRO A 41 -11.82 1.04 -14.02
CA PRO A 41 -12.96 0.49 -13.29
C PRO A 41 -14.24 0.54 -14.12
N ASP A 42 -15.02 -0.54 -14.09
CA ASP A 42 -16.28 -0.73 -14.82
C ASP A 42 -16.16 -0.76 -16.36
N GLN A 43 -14.96 -0.68 -16.93
CA GLN A 43 -14.75 -0.78 -18.37
C GLN A 43 -14.99 -2.20 -18.90
N VAL A 44 -14.66 -3.20 -18.08
CA VAL A 44 -14.98 -4.62 -18.32
C VAL A 44 -16.11 -5.00 -17.37
N PRO A 45 -17.20 -5.66 -17.84
CA PRO A 45 -18.31 -6.04 -16.97
C PRO A 45 -17.84 -6.78 -15.70
N GLY A 46 -18.16 -6.22 -14.53
CA GLY A 46 -17.78 -6.78 -13.23
C GLY A 46 -16.28 -6.75 -12.92
N ASP A 47 -15.49 -5.96 -13.64
CA ASP A 47 -14.03 -5.97 -13.62
C ASP A 47 -13.42 -7.37 -13.80
N ASP A 48 -14.08 -8.23 -14.58
CA ASP A 48 -13.61 -9.59 -14.88
C ASP A 48 -12.48 -9.57 -15.92
N HIS A 49 -11.28 -9.22 -15.46
CA HIS A 49 -10.09 -9.07 -16.29
C HIS A 49 -8.86 -9.66 -15.59
N SER A 50 -7.98 -10.32 -16.36
CA SER A 50 -6.79 -11.00 -15.83
C SER A 50 -5.91 -10.09 -14.95
N ALA A 51 -5.62 -8.88 -15.41
CA ALA A 51 -4.85 -7.89 -14.66
C ALA A 51 -5.52 -7.46 -13.33
N VAL A 52 -6.86 -7.43 -13.28
CA VAL A 52 -7.60 -7.11 -12.05
C VAL A 52 -7.49 -8.27 -11.07
N HIS A 53 -7.63 -9.51 -11.54
CA HIS A 53 -7.45 -10.71 -10.71
C HIS A 53 -6.03 -10.79 -10.15
N GLU A 54 -5.00 -10.56 -10.97
CA GLU A 54 -3.60 -10.54 -10.54
C GLU A 54 -3.33 -9.47 -9.48
N LEU A 55 -3.84 -8.25 -9.66
CA LEU A 55 -3.72 -7.17 -8.70
C LEU A 55 -4.36 -7.53 -7.35
N ARG A 56 -5.57 -8.11 -7.38
CA ARG A 56 -6.29 -8.53 -6.17
C ARG A 56 -5.58 -9.68 -5.46
N GLU A 57 -5.04 -10.65 -6.19
CA GLU A 57 -4.20 -11.73 -5.67
C GLU A 57 -2.93 -11.17 -5.00
N HIS A 58 -2.26 -10.20 -5.62
CA HIS A 58 -1.11 -9.54 -5.03
C HIS A 58 -1.46 -8.80 -3.73
N ALA A 59 -2.60 -8.13 -3.68
CA ALA A 59 -3.07 -7.47 -2.47
C ALA A 59 -3.38 -8.49 -1.36
N LEU A 60 -4.08 -9.58 -1.69
CA LEU A 60 -4.39 -10.66 -0.75
C LEU A 60 -3.12 -11.31 -0.19
N TRP A 61 -2.13 -11.59 -1.04
CA TRP A 61 -0.82 -12.15 -0.66
C TRP A 61 0.00 -11.21 0.23
N SER A 62 -0.11 -9.89 0.03
CA SER A 62 0.75 -8.92 0.71
C SER A 62 0.50 -8.83 2.23
N GLU A 63 1.54 -8.59 3.01
CA GLU A 63 1.44 -8.19 4.43
C GLU A 63 1.61 -6.66 4.60
N GLY A 64 2.24 -6.02 3.61
CA GLY A 64 2.47 -4.59 3.52
C GLY A 64 2.59 -4.14 2.06
N MET A 65 2.31 -2.86 1.80
CA MET A 65 2.37 -2.30 0.45
C MET A 65 3.23 -1.03 0.38
N VAL A 66 3.75 -0.78 -0.82
CA VAL A 66 4.37 0.50 -1.22
C VAL A 66 3.60 1.05 -2.40
N TRP A 67 3.14 2.29 -2.31
CA TRP A 67 2.47 3.01 -3.40
C TRP A 67 3.30 4.23 -3.80
N CYS A 68 3.72 4.30 -5.07
CA CYS A 68 4.49 5.42 -5.60
C CYS A 68 3.78 6.08 -6.78
N SER A 69 3.25 7.29 -6.59
CA SER A 69 2.66 8.06 -7.69
C SER A 69 3.60 9.16 -8.15
N PRO A 70 3.77 9.39 -9.46
CA PRO A 70 4.18 10.69 -9.92
C PRO A 70 3.11 11.75 -9.60
N GLU A 71 3.49 13.01 -9.70
CA GLU A 71 2.52 14.09 -9.83
C GLU A 71 2.24 14.40 -11.30
N ARG A 72 0.96 14.35 -11.68
CA ARG A 72 0.48 14.80 -12.99
C ARG A 72 -0.54 15.90 -12.76
N HIS A 73 -0.29 17.09 -13.32
CA HIS A 73 -1.09 18.28 -13.07
C HIS A 73 -1.27 18.57 -11.56
N GLY A 74 -0.20 18.35 -10.77
CA GLY A 74 -0.18 18.61 -9.33
C GLY A 74 -0.97 17.62 -8.47
N GLN A 75 -1.41 16.48 -9.02
CA GLN A 75 -2.23 15.48 -8.33
C GLN A 75 -1.70 14.06 -8.53
N ILE A 76 -2.27 13.10 -7.80
CA ILE A 76 -2.10 11.67 -8.05
C ILE A 76 -2.44 11.33 -9.51
N THR A 77 -1.75 10.34 -10.07
CA THR A 77 -2.04 9.89 -11.44
C THR A 77 -3.30 9.04 -11.54
N GLY A 78 -3.96 9.10 -12.70
CA GLY A 78 -5.07 8.19 -13.01
C GLY A 78 -4.66 6.71 -12.96
N ILE A 79 -3.44 6.36 -13.37
CA ILE A 79 -2.90 4.98 -13.30
C ILE A 79 -2.79 4.50 -11.86
N MET A 80 -2.26 5.34 -10.96
CA MET A 80 -2.18 4.98 -9.54
C MET A 80 -3.57 4.85 -8.93
N LYS A 81 -4.49 5.76 -9.28
CA LYS A 81 -5.86 5.75 -8.77
C LYS A 81 -6.65 4.53 -9.26
N ALA A 82 -6.55 4.17 -10.53
CA ALA A 82 -7.20 2.99 -11.11
C ALA A 82 -6.78 1.69 -10.42
N GLN A 83 -5.49 1.52 -10.11
CA GLN A 83 -5.02 0.38 -9.31
C GLN A 83 -5.68 0.32 -7.94
N ILE A 84 -5.77 1.44 -7.22
CA ILE A 84 -6.41 1.47 -5.88
C ILE A 84 -7.92 1.21 -6.00
N ASP A 85 -8.58 1.74 -7.04
CA ASP A 85 -10.02 1.57 -7.25
C ASP A 85 -10.42 0.11 -7.53
N HIS A 86 -9.51 -0.68 -8.11
CA HIS A 86 -9.69 -2.12 -8.32
C HIS A 86 -9.51 -2.98 -7.06
N LEU A 87 -9.10 -2.39 -5.94
CA LEU A 87 -8.96 -3.08 -4.64
C LEU A 87 -10.24 -2.89 -3.81
N PRO A 88 -11.09 -3.91 -3.66
CA PRO A 88 -12.29 -3.80 -2.84
C PRO A 88 -11.95 -3.83 -1.34
N LEU A 89 -12.80 -3.20 -0.51
CA LEU A 89 -12.72 -3.33 0.95
C LEU A 89 -13.07 -4.75 1.44
N GLU A 90 -13.99 -5.40 0.74
CA GLU A 90 -14.41 -6.78 1.01
C GLU A 90 -14.76 -7.49 -0.31
N MET A 91 -14.31 -8.75 -0.45
CA MET A 91 -14.60 -9.61 -1.58
C MET A 91 -14.76 -11.05 -1.09
N LYS A 92 -15.97 -11.61 -1.17
CA LYS A 92 -16.26 -12.99 -0.72
C LYS A 92 -15.79 -13.28 0.72
N GLY A 93 -15.99 -12.33 1.63
CA GLY A 93 -15.54 -12.43 3.03
C GLY A 93 -14.04 -12.17 3.26
N MET A 94 -13.25 -11.98 2.20
CA MET A 94 -11.84 -11.59 2.31
C MET A 94 -11.69 -10.07 2.27
N ARG A 95 -10.67 -9.55 2.96
CA ARG A 95 -10.38 -8.11 3.04
C ARG A 95 -8.94 -7.87 2.54
N PRO A 96 -8.75 -7.56 1.24
CA PRO A 96 -7.43 -7.54 0.60
C PRO A 96 -6.45 -6.49 1.14
N THR A 97 -6.93 -5.41 1.75
CA THR A 97 -6.06 -4.30 2.23
C THR A 97 -6.12 -4.08 3.74
N GLN A 98 -7.24 -4.45 4.37
CA GLN A 98 -7.52 -4.11 5.76
C GLN A 98 -6.46 -4.70 6.70
N GLY A 99 -5.92 -3.86 7.60
CA GLY A 99 -4.95 -4.27 8.62
C GLY A 99 -3.51 -4.41 8.13
N ARG A 100 -3.24 -4.24 6.82
CA ARG A 100 -1.89 -4.28 6.25
C ARG A 100 -1.18 -2.94 6.43
N SER A 101 0.15 -2.98 6.48
CA SER A 101 0.99 -1.76 6.51
C SER A 101 1.06 -1.10 5.13
N LEU A 102 1.26 0.22 5.09
CA LEU A 102 1.42 0.98 3.85
C LEU A 102 2.51 2.04 3.97
N ALA A 103 3.44 2.05 3.02
CA ALA A 103 4.32 3.19 2.76
C ALA A 103 3.87 3.94 1.51
N VAL A 104 3.88 5.27 1.57
CA VAL A 104 3.53 6.15 0.44
C VAL A 104 4.76 6.92 -0.05
N MET A 105 4.90 6.99 -1.36
CA MET A 105 6.01 7.65 -2.04
C MET A 105 5.47 8.51 -3.20
N GLN A 106 6.20 9.55 -3.57
CA GLN A 106 5.99 10.25 -4.83
C GLN A 106 7.28 10.68 -5.51
N VAL A 107 7.15 10.96 -6.81
CA VAL A 107 8.17 11.65 -7.60
C VAL A 107 7.55 12.85 -8.32
N SER A 108 8.32 13.92 -8.51
CA SER A 108 7.92 15.08 -9.30
C SER A 108 9.01 15.49 -10.29
N GLY A 109 8.59 16.08 -11.41
CA GLY A 109 9.52 16.72 -12.35
C GLY A 109 9.93 18.13 -11.92
N GLY A 110 9.22 18.75 -10.97
CA GLY A 110 9.46 20.11 -10.50
C GLY A 110 10.04 20.16 -9.08
N SER A 111 9.87 21.31 -8.42
CA SER A 111 10.18 21.50 -7.01
C SER A 111 9.44 20.49 -6.12
N GLN A 112 9.92 20.33 -4.89
CA GLN A 112 9.33 19.40 -3.95
C GLN A 112 7.85 19.73 -3.70
N SER A 113 7.04 18.69 -3.63
CA SER A 113 5.60 18.73 -3.37
C SER A 113 5.21 17.53 -2.51
N PHE A 114 4.02 17.56 -1.95
CA PHE A 114 3.47 16.46 -1.14
C PHE A 114 2.03 16.10 -1.53
N ASN A 115 1.51 16.64 -2.63
CA ASN A 115 0.11 16.47 -2.99
C ASN A 115 -0.23 14.99 -3.20
N ALA A 116 0.58 14.28 -3.98
CA ALA A 116 0.33 12.88 -4.27
C ALA A 116 0.43 11.99 -3.01
N VAL A 117 1.47 12.14 -2.17
CA VAL A 117 1.58 11.35 -0.93
C VAL A 117 0.48 11.67 0.08
N ASN A 118 0.02 12.92 0.15
CA ASN A 118 -1.10 13.30 1.01
C ASN A 118 -2.39 12.61 0.56
N THR A 119 -2.69 12.61 -0.75
CA THR A 119 -3.83 11.87 -1.29
C THR A 119 -3.68 10.36 -1.07
N LEU A 120 -2.50 9.79 -1.31
CA LEU A 120 -2.25 8.37 -1.08
C LEU A 120 -2.43 7.97 0.39
N ARG A 121 -2.06 8.84 1.34
CA ARG A 121 -2.28 8.61 2.77
C ARG A 121 -3.78 8.61 3.12
N LEU A 122 -4.56 9.51 2.53
CA LEU A 122 -6.02 9.50 2.68
C LEU A 122 -6.66 8.25 2.07
N LEU A 123 -6.15 7.79 0.91
CA LEU A 123 -6.57 6.53 0.29
C LEU A 123 -6.19 5.33 1.16
N GLY A 124 -4.98 5.28 1.72
CA GLY A 124 -4.55 4.23 2.65
C GLY A 124 -5.46 4.11 3.87
N ARG A 125 -5.84 5.25 4.45
CA ARG A 125 -6.86 5.31 5.52
C ARG A 125 -8.20 4.75 5.05
N TRP A 126 -8.68 5.15 3.86
CA TRP A 126 -9.93 4.63 3.30
C TRP A 126 -9.89 3.11 3.14
N MET A 127 -8.76 2.58 2.66
CA MET A 127 -8.47 1.15 2.51
C MET A 127 -8.18 0.43 3.83
N ARG A 128 -8.33 1.11 4.98
CA ARG A 128 -8.13 0.59 6.33
C ARG A 128 -6.73 0.00 6.56
N MET A 129 -5.72 0.62 5.94
CA MET A 129 -4.31 0.25 6.08
C MET A 129 -3.65 1.08 7.18
N PHE A 130 -2.64 0.49 7.82
CA PHE A 130 -1.74 1.19 8.75
C PHE A 130 -0.66 1.91 7.95
N THR A 131 -0.93 3.16 7.56
CA THR A 131 0.03 3.95 6.79
C THR A 131 1.12 4.46 7.71
N ILE A 132 2.36 4.03 7.50
CA ILE A 132 3.51 4.41 8.33
C ILE A 132 3.74 5.93 8.30
N PRO A 133 4.30 6.54 9.36
CA PRO A 133 4.48 7.98 9.43
C PRO A 133 5.47 8.49 8.38
N ASN A 134 6.58 7.79 8.14
CA ASN A 134 7.58 8.23 7.19
C ASN A 134 7.10 8.09 5.74
N GLN A 135 7.61 8.95 4.85
CA GLN A 135 7.24 8.98 3.43
C GLN A 135 8.35 9.59 2.58
N SER A 136 8.36 9.26 1.29
CA SER A 136 9.33 9.81 0.33
C SER A 136 8.67 10.74 -0.71
N SER A 137 9.31 11.87 -0.98
CA SER A 137 8.95 12.77 -2.08
C SER A 137 10.22 13.27 -2.77
N VAL A 138 10.49 12.71 -3.95
CA VAL A 138 11.68 13.02 -4.75
C VAL A 138 11.37 14.16 -5.72
N ALA A 139 11.95 15.33 -5.48
CA ALA A 139 11.84 16.48 -6.37
C ALA A 139 12.79 16.34 -7.56
N MET A 140 12.47 17.00 -8.69
CA MET A 140 13.29 16.98 -9.91
C MET A 140 13.86 15.59 -10.23
N ALA A 141 13.02 14.54 -10.16
CA ALA A 141 13.47 13.14 -10.13
C ALA A 141 14.40 12.77 -11.30
N TYR A 142 14.28 13.43 -12.45
CA TYR A 142 15.19 13.26 -13.59
C TYR A 142 16.67 13.54 -13.29
N LYS A 143 17.00 14.30 -12.24
CA LYS A 143 18.38 14.54 -11.79
C LYS A 143 18.91 13.42 -10.88
N GLU A 144 18.01 12.75 -10.17
CA GLU A 144 18.31 11.77 -9.13
C GLU A 144 18.54 10.36 -9.68
N PHE A 145 18.16 10.08 -10.92
CA PHE A 145 18.40 8.79 -11.57
C PHE A 145 19.46 8.91 -12.67
N ASP A 146 20.36 7.93 -12.75
CA ASP A 146 21.36 7.83 -13.81
C ASP A 146 20.79 7.24 -15.12
N GLU A 147 21.63 7.06 -16.13
CA GLU A 147 21.23 6.51 -17.43
C GLU A 147 20.74 5.06 -17.35
N ALA A 148 21.27 4.27 -16.41
CA ALA A 148 20.87 2.89 -16.15
C ALA A 148 19.58 2.78 -15.32
N GLY A 149 19.00 3.92 -14.92
CA GLY A 149 17.79 3.97 -14.10
C GLY A 149 18.03 3.68 -12.63
N ARG A 150 19.28 3.77 -12.15
CA ARG A 150 19.61 3.65 -10.73
C ARG A 150 19.57 5.01 -10.05
N MET A 151 19.08 5.04 -8.82
CA MET A 151 19.07 6.27 -8.04
C MET A 151 20.49 6.58 -7.53
N LYS A 152 20.90 7.83 -7.68
CA LYS A 152 22.20 8.33 -7.22
C LYS A 152 22.19 8.48 -5.69
N PRO A 153 23.36 8.43 -5.03
CA PRO A 153 23.46 8.79 -3.61
C PRO A 153 22.97 10.22 -3.38
N SER A 154 21.94 10.37 -2.56
CA SER A 154 21.38 11.67 -2.17
C SER A 154 20.53 11.53 -0.92
N ALA A 155 20.18 12.65 -0.29
CA ALA A 155 19.26 12.67 0.85
C ALA A 155 17.87 12.08 0.50
N TYR A 156 17.50 12.07 -0.78
CA TYR A 156 16.28 11.40 -1.23
C TYR A 156 16.41 9.88 -1.19
N TYR A 157 17.59 9.34 -1.53
CA TYR A 157 17.84 7.90 -1.43
C TYR A 157 17.87 7.47 0.04
N ASP A 158 18.57 8.21 0.91
CA ASP A 158 18.59 7.98 2.36
C ASP A 158 17.17 7.94 2.93
N ARG A 159 16.29 8.86 2.48
CA ARG A 159 14.88 8.85 2.88
C ARG A 159 14.16 7.58 2.41
N ILE A 160 14.42 7.05 1.21
CA ILE A 160 13.80 5.80 0.76
C ILE A 160 14.28 4.63 1.64
N VAL A 161 15.56 4.62 2.03
CA VAL A 161 16.10 3.65 3.01
C VAL A 161 15.31 3.71 4.31
N ASP A 162 15.16 4.89 4.92
CA ASP A 162 14.41 5.05 6.17
C ASP A 162 12.95 4.56 6.05
N VAL A 163 12.28 4.90 4.95
CA VAL A 163 10.88 4.51 4.73
C VAL A 163 10.74 2.99 4.56
N MET A 164 11.67 2.34 3.85
CA MET A 164 11.62 0.88 3.67
C MET A 164 11.99 0.15 4.97
N GLU A 165 12.96 0.67 5.72
CA GLU A 165 13.32 0.12 7.04
C GLU A 165 12.13 0.20 8.01
N GLU A 166 11.47 1.36 8.07
CA GLU A 166 10.27 1.58 8.88
C GLU A 166 9.13 0.66 8.45
N LEU A 167 8.90 0.52 7.13
CA LEU A 167 7.86 -0.38 6.61
C LEU A 167 8.09 -1.82 7.06
N VAL A 168 9.32 -2.34 6.99
CA VAL A 168 9.62 -3.71 7.44
C VAL A 168 9.35 -3.86 8.93
N ARG A 169 9.83 -2.93 9.76
CA ARG A 169 9.61 -2.95 11.22
C ARG A 169 8.12 -2.98 11.56
N PHE A 170 7.32 -2.09 10.96
CA PHE A 170 5.87 -2.05 11.20
C PHE A 170 5.16 -3.29 10.64
N THR A 171 5.57 -3.81 9.49
CA THR A 171 4.96 -5.01 8.90
C THR A 171 5.17 -6.22 9.81
N VAL A 172 6.40 -6.44 10.28
CA VAL A 172 6.73 -7.52 11.23
C VAL A 172 5.98 -7.36 12.55
N LEU A 173 5.84 -6.12 13.04
CA LEU A 173 5.10 -5.83 14.27
C LEU A 173 3.59 -6.12 14.12
N LEU A 174 2.99 -5.77 12.97
CA LEU A 174 1.53 -5.84 12.79
C LEU A 174 1.03 -7.20 12.33
N ARG A 175 1.79 -7.92 11.47
CA ARG A 175 1.31 -9.14 10.81
C ARG A 175 0.82 -10.25 11.75
N PRO A 176 1.42 -10.52 12.94
CA PRO A 176 0.91 -11.58 13.82
C PRO A 176 -0.42 -11.21 14.48
N HIS A 177 -0.78 -9.92 14.48
CA HIS A 177 -1.96 -9.38 15.13
C HIS A 177 -3.03 -8.90 14.14
N ALA A 178 -2.84 -9.14 12.83
CA ALA A 178 -3.71 -8.60 11.79
C ALA A 178 -5.20 -8.92 12.04
N THR A 179 -5.53 -10.16 12.42
CA THR A 179 -6.90 -10.58 12.76
C THR A 179 -7.47 -9.84 13.96
N GLN A 180 -6.67 -9.66 15.01
CA GLN A 180 -7.11 -8.97 16.24
C GLN A 180 -7.31 -7.47 15.98
N LEU A 181 -6.40 -6.83 15.24
CA LEU A 181 -6.46 -5.39 14.92
C LEU A 181 -7.69 -5.02 14.07
N VAL A 182 -8.29 -6.00 13.40
CA VAL A 182 -9.47 -5.81 12.54
C VAL A 182 -10.76 -6.38 13.11
N ASP A 183 -10.71 -7.02 14.28
CA ASP A 183 -11.88 -7.49 15.01
C ASP A 183 -12.53 -6.30 15.75
N ARG A 184 -13.54 -5.69 15.11
CA ARG A 184 -14.19 -4.48 15.60
C ARG A 184 -15.46 -4.77 16.39
N TYR A 185 -15.63 -4.05 17.50
CA TYR A 185 -16.84 -4.06 18.30
C TYR A 185 -18.12 -3.89 17.46
N SER A 186 -18.15 -2.90 16.55
CA SER A 186 -19.33 -2.62 15.71
C SER A 186 -19.68 -3.78 14.77
N GLU A 187 -18.68 -4.49 14.26
CA GLU A 187 -18.86 -5.67 13.41
C GLU A 187 -19.40 -6.83 14.24
N ARG A 188 -18.81 -7.12 15.43
CA ARG A 188 -19.33 -8.12 16.38
C ARG A 188 -20.78 -7.86 16.76
N LYS A 189 -21.13 -6.60 17.05
CA LYS A 189 -22.50 -6.18 17.36
C LYS A 189 -23.46 -6.43 16.19
N SER A 190 -23.05 -6.16 14.95
CA SER A 190 -23.92 -6.34 13.77
C SER A 190 -24.29 -7.80 13.48
N VAL A 191 -23.44 -8.76 13.84
CA VAL A 191 -23.70 -10.20 13.64
C VAL A 191 -24.32 -10.88 14.86
N GLY A 192 -24.79 -10.09 15.83
CA GLY A 192 -25.48 -10.61 17.02
C GLY A 192 -24.58 -11.35 18.00
N ILE A 193 -23.25 -11.18 17.92
CA ILE A 193 -22.33 -11.70 18.94
C ILE A 193 -22.39 -10.75 20.14
N THR A 194 -23.41 -10.96 20.98
CA THR A 194 -23.53 -10.42 22.33
C THR A 194 -23.15 -11.55 23.29
N ASN A 195 -22.02 -11.43 24.01
CA ASN A 195 -21.79 -12.36 25.12
C ASN A 195 -22.77 -12.07 26.26
N ALA A 196 -23.10 -13.15 26.96
CA ALA A 196 -24.12 -13.24 27.99
C ALA A 196 -24.03 -12.12 29.04
N GLN A 197 -25.20 -11.52 29.34
CA GLN A 197 -25.45 -10.54 30.39
C GLN A 197 -24.71 -9.21 30.25
N ASP A 198 -25.27 -8.30 29.43
CA ASP A 198 -25.25 -6.83 29.58
C ASP A 198 -24.00 -6.14 30.15
N ASP A 199 -22.80 -6.67 29.91
CA ASP A 199 -21.54 -6.01 30.21
C ASP A 199 -20.89 -5.56 28.90
N TYR A 200 -21.14 -4.30 28.54
CA TYR A 200 -20.56 -3.66 27.36
C TYR A 200 -19.02 -3.70 27.37
N SER A 201 -18.39 -3.82 28.55
CA SER A 201 -16.92 -3.88 28.68
C SER A 201 -16.35 -5.25 28.30
N ALA A 202 -17.09 -6.34 28.53
CA ALA A 202 -16.68 -7.70 28.16
C ALA A 202 -16.59 -7.90 26.63
N ILE A 203 -17.26 -7.05 25.84
CA ILE A 203 -17.19 -7.07 24.37
C ILE A 203 -15.90 -6.42 23.86
N ALA A 204 -15.24 -5.56 24.66
CA ALA A 204 -14.06 -4.81 24.23
C ALA A 204 -12.79 -5.69 24.13
N ILE A 205 -12.70 -6.76 24.91
CA ILE A 205 -11.48 -7.56 25.06
C ILE A 205 -11.83 -9.05 24.99
N ARG A 206 -12.15 -9.57 23.81
CA ARG A 206 -11.95 -11.00 23.57
C ARG A 206 -10.55 -11.17 22.99
N SER A 207 -9.59 -11.46 23.87
CA SER A 207 -8.33 -12.09 23.46
C SER A 207 -8.68 -13.47 22.91
N GLN A 208 -8.56 -13.66 21.58
CA GLN A 208 -8.47 -15.02 21.07
C GLN A 208 -7.16 -15.61 21.60
N PRO A 209 -7.15 -16.87 22.09
CA PRO A 209 -5.91 -17.52 22.47
C PRO A 209 -4.99 -17.55 21.25
N VAL A 210 -3.75 -17.12 21.45
CA VAL A 210 -2.67 -17.28 20.47
C VAL A 210 -2.63 -18.75 20.09
N ALA A 211 -2.93 -19.07 18.83
CA ALA A 211 -2.73 -20.42 18.32
C ALA A 211 -1.22 -20.70 18.37
N THR A 212 -0.80 -21.44 19.39
CA THR A 212 0.53 -22.07 19.42
C THR A 212 0.52 -23.22 18.41
N SER A 213 1.25 -23.05 17.31
CA SER A 213 1.84 -24.14 16.55
C SER A 213 3.19 -23.69 16.00
#